data_AF-A0A4Y9S8A3-F1
#
_entry.id   AF-A0A4Y9S8A3-F1
#
_cell.length_a   1.000
_cell.length_b   1.000
_cell.length_c   1.000
_cell.angle_alpha   90.00
_cell.angle_beta   90.00
_cell.angle_gamma   90.00
#
_symmetry.space_group_name_H-M   'P 1'
#
loop_
_entity.id
_entity.type
_entity.pdbx_description
1 polymer ?
#
loop_
_entity_poly.entity_id
_entity_poly.type
_entity_poly.pdbx_seq_one_letter_code
_entity_poly.pdbx_strand_id
1 'polypeptide(L)'
;MRVTAPIEITDAMLVSSTIVETPPAMHAMGTTYAAGATAATGTVGGVITVWKSLQAANTGHAPATSPTWWQNIGATYAVYDPAATYGLGDRVIDPVAHLVYESEVAGNHGQPLTGGTAWLVIGPTNKRASFDNLRNTQTEAPVDIVQTIQLTDRASSIAVIGLDARTVTVTQTVGGVQKYSVTANLSKRKSRSWKEWFFGLFKSRTSVQYFDLPPYRNAQITVTVAKPGSGRRAVGGILIGNAVYIGDVQYEPTSDHLNFSNIERDKFGNLTLEPERSVPKVDMTVWFDKSLTSQILELRELLNGRPAVWSGLDDFTLDYFEPLFIFGIHKEFSLNLKGFDYGVITLQVEEM
;
A
#
# COMPACT_ATOMS: atom_id res chain seq x y z
N MET A 1 10.13 -16.97 -12.66
CA MET A 1 9.11 -16.61 -11.65
C MET A 1 9.74 -16.56 -10.28
N ARG A 2 9.46 -15.49 -9.54
CA ARG A 2 9.86 -15.33 -8.14
C ARG A 2 8.64 -15.07 -7.28
N VAL A 3 8.68 -15.60 -6.06
CA VAL A 3 7.63 -15.43 -5.06
C VAL A 3 8.26 -14.81 -3.82
N THR A 4 7.70 -13.71 -3.34
CA THR A 4 8.15 -13.06 -2.11
C THR A 4 7.07 -13.20 -1.05
N ALA A 5 7.37 -13.93 0.02
CA ALA A 5 6.55 -13.92 1.24
C ALA A 5 6.88 -12.64 2.02
N PRO A 6 5.95 -11.68 2.16
CA PRO A 6 6.22 -10.45 2.88
C PRO A 6 6.39 -10.72 4.37
N ILE A 7 7.31 -9.99 5.00
CA ILE A 7 7.41 -9.92 6.45
C ILE A 7 6.37 -8.92 6.96
N GLU A 8 5.79 -9.19 8.12
CA GLU A 8 4.91 -8.25 8.79
C GLU A 8 5.70 -7.05 9.32
N ILE A 9 5.23 -5.82 9.03
CA ILE A 9 5.87 -4.60 9.50
C ILE A 9 5.28 -4.18 10.84
N THR A 10 5.99 -4.52 11.92
CA THR A 10 5.59 -4.15 13.29
C THR A 10 5.88 -2.67 13.59
N ASP A 11 5.36 -2.17 14.70
CA ASP A 11 5.54 -0.76 15.12
C ASP A 11 7.01 -0.45 15.40
N ALA A 12 7.73 -1.41 15.99
CA ALA A 12 9.16 -1.31 16.23
C ALA A 12 10.00 -1.24 14.93
N MET A 13 9.47 -1.76 13.82
CA MET A 13 10.13 -1.71 12.52
C MET A 13 9.88 -0.38 11.81
N LEU A 14 8.74 0.29 12.00
CA LEU A 14 8.47 1.57 11.33
C LEU A 14 9.13 2.75 12.08
N VAL A 15 10.37 3.07 11.71
CA VAL A 15 11.21 4.08 12.40
C VAL A 15 10.75 5.51 12.12
N SER A 16 10.32 5.81 10.90
CA SER A 16 9.84 7.15 10.55
C SER A 16 8.79 7.10 9.45
N SER A 17 7.85 8.03 9.48
CA SER A 17 6.88 8.27 8.41
C SER A 17 6.60 9.77 8.29
N THR A 18 6.42 10.27 7.07
CA THR A 18 5.88 11.63 6.85
C THR A 18 4.38 11.71 7.07
N ILE A 19 3.70 10.57 7.21
CA ILE A 19 2.25 10.49 7.40
C ILE A 19 1.91 10.67 8.86
N VAL A 20 1.02 11.62 9.12
CA VAL A 20 0.53 11.89 10.46
C VAL A 20 -0.49 10.83 10.86
N GLU A 21 -0.30 10.30 12.05
CA GLU A 21 -1.22 9.35 12.67
C GLU A 21 -2.05 10.04 13.73
N THR A 22 -1.43 10.48 14.82
CA THR A 22 -2.11 11.29 15.83
C THR A 22 -2.10 12.76 15.44
N PRO A 23 -3.25 13.46 15.47
CA PRO A 23 -3.27 14.89 15.16
C PRO A 23 -2.48 15.69 16.22
N PRO A 24 -1.72 16.72 15.81
CA PRO A 24 -1.14 17.68 16.75
C PRO A 24 -2.24 18.55 17.38
N ALA A 25 -1.84 19.45 18.28
CA ALA A 25 -2.76 20.44 18.85
C ALA A 25 -3.49 21.23 17.75
N MET A 26 -4.75 21.57 18.04
CA MET A 26 -5.56 22.40 17.16
C MET A 26 -4.92 23.78 16.99
N HIS A 27 -5.03 24.31 15.77
CA HIS A 27 -4.52 25.62 15.43
C HIS A 27 -5.20 26.72 16.26
N ALA A 28 -4.42 27.64 16.81
CA ALA A 28 -4.89 28.80 17.54
C ALA A 28 -4.30 30.08 16.96
N MET A 29 -5.15 31.06 16.62
CA MET A 29 -4.76 32.30 15.93
C MET A 29 -3.71 33.12 16.69
N GLY A 30 -3.75 33.09 18.04
CA GLY A 30 -2.82 33.83 18.89
C GLY A 30 -1.49 33.13 19.16
N THR A 31 -1.31 31.89 18.71
CA THR A 31 -0.08 31.13 18.91
C THR A 31 0.93 31.44 17.80
N THR A 32 2.19 31.64 18.17
CA THR A 32 3.29 31.79 17.22
C THR A 32 3.91 30.43 16.92
N TYR A 33 3.87 30.02 15.65
CA TYR A 33 4.43 28.75 15.18
C TYR A 33 5.83 28.95 14.57
N ALA A 34 6.77 28.07 14.93
CA ALA A 34 8.08 27.98 14.29
C ALA A 34 7.97 27.33 12.89
N ALA A 35 9.00 27.52 12.05
CA ALA A 35 9.08 26.81 10.78
C ALA A 35 9.12 25.29 11.03
N GLY A 36 8.29 24.54 10.30
CA GLY A 36 8.14 23.10 10.46
C GLY A 36 7.23 22.64 11.60
N ALA A 37 6.75 23.55 12.45
CA ALA A 37 5.78 23.21 13.49
C ALA A 37 4.46 22.72 12.85
N THR A 38 3.79 21.79 13.53
CA THR A 38 2.52 21.23 13.05
C THR A 38 1.34 21.75 13.86
N ALA A 39 0.20 21.90 13.20
CA ALA A 39 -1.07 22.26 13.81
C ALA A 39 -2.23 21.59 13.06
N ALA A 40 -3.36 21.41 13.74
CA ALA A 40 -4.52 20.74 13.17
C ALA A 40 -5.75 21.66 13.03
N THR A 41 -6.62 21.36 12.08
CA THR A 41 -7.94 22.00 11.94
C THR A 41 -8.99 20.93 11.69
N GLY A 42 -10.20 21.10 12.21
CA GLY A 42 -11.27 20.10 12.17
C GLY A 42 -11.98 20.02 13.51
N THR A 43 -12.72 18.92 13.72
CA THR A 43 -13.46 18.68 14.97
C THR A 43 -13.29 17.22 15.35
N VAL A 44 -13.33 16.94 16.65
CA VAL A 44 -13.41 15.57 17.18
C VAL A 44 -14.63 14.85 16.56
N GLY A 45 -14.48 13.58 16.20
CA GLY A 45 -15.48 12.80 15.46
C GLY A 45 -15.47 13.03 13.95
N GLY A 46 -14.93 14.17 13.49
CA GLY A 46 -14.75 14.48 12.07
C GLY A 46 -13.33 14.26 11.56
N VAL A 47 -13.14 14.51 10.26
CA VAL A 47 -11.81 14.53 9.63
C VAL A 47 -11.01 15.73 10.16
N ILE A 48 -9.80 15.48 10.63
CA ILE A 48 -8.85 16.48 11.10
C ILE A 48 -7.74 16.64 10.06
N THR A 49 -7.63 17.83 9.46
CA THR A 49 -6.55 18.17 8.54
C THR A 49 -5.34 18.66 9.31
N VAL A 50 -4.16 18.17 8.94
CA VAL A 50 -2.90 18.51 9.59
C VAL A 50 -2.06 19.38 8.67
N TRP A 51 -1.49 20.43 9.25
CA TRP A 51 -0.74 21.46 8.56
C TRP A 51 0.68 21.57 9.12
N LYS A 52 1.62 21.89 8.25
CA LYS A 52 3.01 22.24 8.59
C LYS A 52 3.23 23.71 8.31
N SER A 53 3.73 24.45 9.30
CA SER A 53 4.14 25.84 9.12
C SER A 53 5.36 25.91 8.20
N LEU A 54 5.28 26.74 7.17
CA LEU A 54 6.35 26.93 6.18
C LEU A 54 7.38 27.98 6.61
N GLN A 55 7.01 28.85 7.57
CA GLN A 55 7.83 29.97 8.01
C GLN A 55 7.85 30.06 9.54
N ALA A 56 8.92 30.65 10.08
CA ALA A 56 9.00 30.98 11.50
C ALA A 56 8.13 32.21 11.80
N ALA A 57 7.84 32.44 13.08
CA ALA A 57 7.01 33.55 13.54
C ALA A 57 5.58 33.58 12.94
N ASN A 58 5.07 32.44 12.48
CA ASN A 58 3.75 32.32 11.89
C ASN A 58 2.68 32.54 12.97
N THR A 59 2.08 33.73 13.00
CA THR A 59 1.09 34.17 13.98
C THR A 59 -0.06 34.84 13.24
N GLY A 60 -1.31 34.53 13.60
CA GLY A 60 -2.49 35.15 12.98
C GLY A 60 -2.79 34.71 11.54
N HIS A 61 -2.07 33.74 10.98
CA HIS A 61 -2.36 33.19 9.64
C HIS A 61 -3.17 31.90 9.75
N ALA A 62 -4.40 31.91 9.27
CA ALA A 62 -5.24 30.72 9.26
C ALA A 62 -4.75 29.69 8.21
N PRO A 63 -4.65 28.39 8.55
CA PRO A 63 -4.06 27.38 7.67
C PRO A 63 -4.71 27.26 6.27
N ALA A 64 -6.04 27.18 6.21
CA ALA A 64 -6.76 26.93 4.96
C ALA A 64 -6.70 28.10 3.96
N THR A 65 -6.40 29.32 4.41
CA THR A 65 -6.43 30.53 3.58
C THR A 65 -5.06 31.20 3.43
N SER A 66 -4.02 30.65 4.05
CA SER A 66 -2.66 31.21 4.04
C SER A 66 -1.64 30.20 3.48
N PRO A 67 -1.72 29.84 2.18
CA PRO A 67 -0.90 28.77 1.59
C PRO A 67 0.60 29.07 1.52
N THR A 68 1.02 30.33 1.70
CA THR A 68 2.43 30.71 1.83
C THR A 68 2.99 30.47 3.23
N TRP A 69 2.10 30.26 4.21
CA TRP A 69 2.43 30.07 5.63
C TRP A 69 2.20 28.64 6.08
N TRP A 70 1.24 27.94 5.46
CA TRP A 70 0.85 26.59 5.83
C TRP A 70 0.80 25.66 4.63
N GLN A 71 1.31 24.45 4.83
CA GLN A 71 1.20 23.34 3.89
C GLN A 71 0.33 22.25 4.50
N ASN A 72 -0.70 21.80 3.78
CA ASN A 72 -1.44 20.60 4.15
C ASN A 72 -0.50 19.39 4.00
N ILE A 73 -0.37 18.58 5.05
CA ILE A 73 0.48 17.38 5.08
C ILE A 73 -0.32 16.08 5.23
N GLY A 74 -1.65 16.15 5.27
CA GLY A 74 -2.53 14.99 5.36
C GLY A 74 -3.72 15.22 6.29
N ALA A 75 -4.51 14.17 6.47
CA ALA A 75 -5.64 14.15 7.38
C ALA A 75 -5.62 12.89 8.24
N THR A 76 -6.26 12.97 9.40
CA THR A 76 -6.44 11.88 10.37
C THR A 76 -7.73 12.10 11.18
N TYR A 77 -7.96 11.30 12.22
CA TYR A 77 -9.06 11.45 13.17
C TYR A 77 -8.54 11.65 14.60
N ALA A 78 -9.42 12.08 15.49
CA ALA A 78 -9.08 12.22 16.90
C ALA A 78 -8.79 10.85 17.54
N VAL A 79 -7.87 10.82 18.50
CA VAL A 79 -7.69 9.63 19.35
C VAL A 79 -8.96 9.41 20.16
N TYR A 80 -9.38 8.15 20.29
CA TYR A 80 -10.52 7.80 21.13
C TYR A 80 -10.31 8.28 22.57
N ASP A 81 -11.31 8.98 23.10
CA ASP A 81 -11.38 9.46 24.47
C ASP A 81 -12.69 8.96 25.10
N PRO A 82 -12.64 8.10 26.12
CA PRO A 82 -13.85 7.59 26.77
C PRO A 82 -14.67 8.68 27.46
N ALA A 83 -14.09 9.86 27.74
CA ALA A 83 -14.81 11.00 28.31
C ALA A 83 -15.56 11.82 27.24
N ALA A 84 -15.25 11.65 25.95
CA ALA A 84 -15.96 12.32 24.87
C ALA A 84 -17.28 11.63 24.53
N THR A 85 -18.16 12.34 23.83
CA THR A 85 -19.40 11.80 23.27
C THR A 85 -19.35 11.96 21.75
N TYR A 86 -19.60 10.86 21.03
CA TYR A 86 -19.53 10.80 19.58
C TYR A 86 -20.92 10.63 18.96
N GLY A 87 -21.14 11.25 17.80
CA GLY A 87 -22.32 11.07 16.97
C GLY A 87 -22.30 9.74 16.21
N LEU A 88 -23.41 9.42 15.53
CA LEU A 88 -23.46 8.34 14.56
C LEU A 88 -22.59 8.72 13.34
N GLY A 89 -21.72 7.81 12.89
CA GLY A 89 -20.78 8.04 11.78
C GLY A 89 -19.51 8.81 12.15
N ASP A 90 -19.37 9.25 13.40
CA ASP A 90 -18.13 9.87 13.88
C ASP A 90 -16.99 8.87 13.88
N ARG A 91 -15.78 9.34 13.55
CA ARG A 91 -14.58 8.51 13.47
C ARG A 91 -13.52 8.89 14.48
N VAL A 92 -12.86 7.87 15.01
CA VAL A 92 -11.74 7.97 15.94
C VAL A 92 -10.64 6.98 15.58
N ILE A 93 -9.43 7.20 16.09
CA ILE A 93 -8.32 6.25 15.97
C ILE A 93 -7.96 5.60 17.30
N ASP A 94 -7.48 4.37 17.21
CA ASP A 94 -6.63 3.74 18.22
C ASP A 94 -5.18 3.76 17.69
N PRO A 95 -4.30 4.61 18.24
CA PRO A 95 -2.90 4.68 17.79
C PRO A 95 -2.04 3.51 18.30
N VAL A 96 -2.57 2.64 19.17
CA VAL A 96 -1.89 1.42 19.63
C VAL A 96 -2.24 0.26 18.72
N ALA A 97 -3.52 0.06 18.43
CA ALA A 97 -3.95 -0.97 17.47
C ALA A 97 -3.75 -0.53 16.01
N HIS A 98 -3.47 0.74 15.77
CA HIS A 98 -3.33 1.34 14.45
C HIS A 98 -4.60 1.22 13.59
N LEU A 99 -5.77 1.35 14.20
CA LEU A 99 -7.07 1.21 13.55
C LEU A 99 -7.92 2.48 13.63
N VAL A 100 -8.78 2.65 12.62
CA VAL A 100 -9.85 3.64 12.57
C VAL A 100 -11.17 2.96 12.88
N TYR A 101 -11.95 3.59 13.76
CA TYR A 101 -13.28 3.13 14.15
C TYR A 101 -14.32 4.18 13.77
N GLU A 102 -15.50 3.71 13.37
CA GLU A 102 -16.69 4.52 13.11
C GLU A 102 -17.77 4.19 14.15
N SER A 103 -18.41 5.22 14.70
CA SER A 103 -19.45 5.08 15.71
C SER A 103 -20.76 4.65 15.05
N GLU A 104 -21.33 3.54 15.51
CA GLU A 104 -22.59 2.96 15.00
C GLU A 104 -23.83 3.44 15.79
N VAL A 105 -23.63 4.30 16.79
CA VAL A 105 -24.71 4.84 17.62
C VAL A 105 -24.58 6.34 17.82
N ALA A 106 -25.72 7.02 17.94
CA ALA A 106 -25.75 8.44 18.32
C ALA A 106 -25.53 8.59 19.83
N GLY A 107 -24.69 9.55 20.24
CA GLY A 107 -24.39 9.79 21.65
C GLY A 107 -23.50 8.71 22.27
N ASN A 108 -22.62 8.11 21.45
CA ASN A 108 -21.68 7.08 21.89
C ASN A 108 -20.70 7.66 22.91
N HIS A 109 -20.87 7.27 24.17
CA HIS A 109 -20.07 7.77 25.29
C HIS A 109 -19.54 6.60 26.12
N GLY A 110 -18.23 6.62 26.39
CA GLY A 110 -17.55 5.61 27.21
C GLY A 110 -17.57 4.16 26.68
N GLN A 111 -18.06 3.90 25.46
CA GLN A 111 -18.12 2.54 24.92
C GLN A 111 -16.73 2.08 24.45
N PRO A 112 -16.27 0.88 24.81
CA PRO A 112 -14.97 0.38 24.41
C PRO A 112 -14.91 0.14 22.89
N LEU A 113 -13.75 0.41 22.28
CA LEU A 113 -13.50 0.20 20.85
C LEU A 113 -13.60 -1.28 20.42
N THR A 114 -13.32 -2.21 21.33
CA THR A 114 -13.32 -3.66 21.06
C THR A 114 -14.30 -4.40 21.96
N GLY A 115 -14.95 -5.43 21.41
CA GLY A 115 -15.84 -6.32 22.17
C GLY A 115 -17.29 -5.84 22.31
N GLY A 116 -17.62 -4.66 21.79
CA GLY A 116 -18.99 -4.13 21.70
C GLY A 116 -19.46 -3.95 20.25
N THR A 117 -20.67 -3.40 20.09
CA THR A 117 -21.29 -3.12 18.78
C THR A 117 -21.40 -1.62 18.47
N ALA A 118 -20.92 -0.76 19.37
CA ALA A 118 -21.01 0.69 19.23
C ALA A 118 -19.96 1.26 18.25
N TRP A 119 -18.93 0.47 17.93
CA TRP A 119 -17.83 0.86 17.05
C TRP A 119 -17.62 -0.19 15.96
N LEU A 120 -17.65 0.25 14.71
CA LEU A 120 -17.26 -0.54 13.54
C LEU A 120 -15.79 -0.28 13.22
N VAL A 121 -15.01 -1.34 13.00
CA VAL A 121 -13.63 -1.21 12.49
C VAL A 121 -13.69 -0.89 11.00
N ILE A 122 -13.13 0.25 10.60
CA ILE A 122 -13.07 0.67 9.20
C ILE A 122 -11.81 0.12 8.51
N GLY A 123 -10.69 0.09 9.23
CA GLY A 123 -9.41 -0.35 8.69
C GLY A 123 -8.22 0.30 9.42
N PRO A 124 -7.00 0.17 8.88
CA PRO A 124 -5.82 0.76 9.47
C PRO A 124 -5.81 2.29 9.39
N THR A 125 -5.04 2.93 10.28
CA THR A 125 -4.72 4.36 10.15
C THR A 125 -4.00 4.63 8.83
N ASN A 126 -4.15 5.84 8.29
CA ASN A 126 -3.51 6.23 7.02
C ASN A 126 -1.99 5.95 7.00
N LYS A 127 -1.31 6.11 8.13
CA LYS A 127 0.14 5.82 8.27
C LYS A 127 0.49 4.33 8.12
N ARG A 128 -0.46 3.44 8.41
CA ARG A 128 -0.27 1.99 8.49
C ARG A 128 -0.95 1.24 7.34
N ALA A 129 -1.83 1.91 6.58
CA ALA A 129 -2.51 1.36 5.41
C ALA A 129 -1.56 0.70 4.39
N SER A 130 -0.40 1.30 4.09
CA SER A 130 0.59 0.71 3.17
C SER A 130 1.27 -0.58 3.66
N PHE A 131 1.00 -1.03 4.88
CA PHE A 131 1.62 -2.22 5.48
C PHE A 131 0.60 -3.28 5.88
N ASP A 132 -0.68 -3.04 5.62
CA ASP A 132 -1.67 -4.06 5.83
C ASP A 132 -1.60 -5.11 4.71
N ASN A 133 -2.30 -6.22 4.94
CA ASN A 133 -2.48 -7.26 3.94
C ASN A 133 -3.82 -7.09 3.20
N LEU A 134 -4.40 -5.89 3.15
CA LEU A 134 -5.72 -5.65 2.57
C LEU A 134 -5.62 -4.62 1.44
N ARG A 135 -5.95 -5.02 0.22
CA ARG A 135 -5.73 -4.16 -0.95
C ARG A 135 -6.57 -2.88 -0.98
N ASN A 136 -7.70 -2.85 -0.29
CA ASN A 136 -8.62 -1.71 -0.36
C ASN A 136 -8.16 -0.50 0.46
N THR A 137 -7.02 -0.59 1.13
CA THR A 137 -6.47 0.53 1.90
C THR A 137 -5.26 1.11 1.18
N GLN A 138 -5.07 2.41 1.35
CA GLN A 138 -3.92 3.12 0.79
C GLN A 138 -3.45 4.16 1.79
N THR A 139 -2.15 4.30 1.90
CA THR A 139 -1.54 5.46 2.52
C THR A 139 -1.56 6.60 1.51
N GLU A 140 -2.16 7.71 1.90
CA GLU A 140 -2.42 8.86 1.03
C GLU A 140 -1.90 10.15 1.65
N ALA A 141 -1.29 11.01 0.84
CA ALA A 141 -0.89 12.34 1.28
C ALA A 141 -0.88 13.37 0.14
N PRO A 142 -1.09 14.67 0.46
CA PRO A 142 -0.90 15.76 -0.49
C PRO A 142 0.59 16.10 -0.70
N VAL A 143 1.48 15.52 0.10
CA VAL A 143 2.94 15.67 0.07
C VAL A 143 3.60 14.31 -0.14
N ASP A 144 4.90 14.30 -0.43
CA ASP A 144 5.62 13.05 -0.68
C ASP A 144 5.59 12.13 0.55
N ILE A 145 5.34 10.84 0.28
CA ILE A 145 5.23 9.81 1.31
C ILE A 145 6.62 9.22 1.49
N VAL A 146 7.18 9.35 2.69
CA VAL A 146 8.49 8.79 3.05
C VAL A 146 8.30 7.93 4.28
N GLN A 147 8.50 6.63 4.14
CA GLN A 147 8.43 5.66 5.23
C GLN A 147 9.76 4.90 5.33
N THR A 148 10.31 4.82 6.54
CA THR A 148 11.57 4.12 6.83
C THR A 148 11.28 2.93 7.71
N ILE A 149 11.63 1.74 7.21
CA ILE A 149 11.44 0.46 7.86
C ILE A 149 12.81 -0.07 8.28
N GLN A 150 13.00 -0.32 9.57
CA GLN A 150 14.11 -1.06 10.14
C GLN A 150 13.82 -2.56 10.00
N LEU A 151 14.66 -3.26 9.25
CA LEU A 151 14.59 -4.70 9.18
C LEU A 151 15.21 -5.34 10.42
N THR A 152 14.56 -6.35 10.96
CA THR A 152 15.10 -7.23 12.01
C THR A 152 15.96 -8.34 11.42
N ASP A 153 15.57 -8.87 10.26
CA ASP A 153 16.34 -9.87 9.52
C ASP A 153 16.60 -9.42 8.07
N ARG A 154 17.14 -10.31 7.25
CA ARG A 154 17.51 -10.00 5.87
C ARG A 154 16.29 -10.04 4.96
N ALA A 155 16.26 -9.12 3.99
CA ALA A 155 15.33 -9.13 2.87
C ALA A 155 16.10 -8.99 1.55
N SER A 156 15.71 -9.76 0.55
CA SER A 156 16.27 -9.70 -0.81
C SER A 156 15.34 -9.03 -1.83
N SER A 157 14.10 -8.75 -1.43
CA SER A 157 13.04 -8.33 -2.34
C SER A 157 12.14 -7.26 -1.72
N ILE A 158 11.69 -6.34 -2.56
CA ILE A 158 10.66 -5.35 -2.21
C ILE A 158 9.72 -5.12 -3.39
N ALA A 159 8.42 -5.17 -3.11
CA ALA A 159 7.37 -4.74 -4.00
C ALA A 159 6.71 -3.48 -3.44
N VAL A 160 6.45 -2.50 -4.28
CA VAL A 160 5.64 -1.33 -3.93
C VAL A 160 4.47 -1.26 -4.89
N ILE A 161 3.25 -1.36 -4.36
CA ILE A 161 2.01 -1.57 -5.13
C ILE A 161 0.96 -0.50 -4.81
N GLY A 162 -0.06 -0.38 -5.67
CA GLY A 162 -1.14 0.61 -5.50
C GLY A 162 -0.66 2.06 -5.63
N LEU A 163 0.32 2.30 -6.50
CA LEU A 163 0.98 3.59 -6.62
C LEU A 163 0.19 4.61 -7.45
N ASP A 164 -0.07 5.77 -6.87
CA ASP A 164 -0.32 7.02 -7.60
C ASP A 164 0.81 8.01 -7.32
N ALA A 165 1.83 7.99 -8.18
CA ALA A 165 3.01 8.83 -8.06
C ALA A 165 3.72 9.04 -9.40
N ARG A 166 4.73 9.92 -9.43
CA ARG A 166 5.62 10.09 -10.58
C ARG A 166 6.84 9.17 -10.48
N THR A 167 7.37 9.03 -9.27
CA THR A 167 8.58 8.26 -8.97
C THR A 167 8.44 7.55 -7.64
N VAL A 168 9.05 6.37 -7.55
CA VAL A 168 9.30 5.68 -6.28
C VAL A 168 10.80 5.48 -6.16
N THR A 169 11.36 5.90 -5.02
CA THR A 169 12.75 5.66 -4.68
C THR A 169 12.81 4.70 -3.51
N VAL A 170 13.60 3.64 -3.65
CA VAL A 170 13.90 2.71 -2.57
C VAL A 170 15.37 2.86 -2.24
N THR A 171 15.67 3.19 -0.99
CA THR A 171 17.04 3.35 -0.48
C THR A 171 17.25 2.42 0.70
N GLN A 172 18.35 1.68 0.70
CA GLN A 172 18.78 0.86 1.82
C GLN A 172 20.02 1.46 2.46
N THR A 173 20.00 1.64 3.78
CA THR A 173 21.15 2.08 4.57
C THR A 173 21.46 1.07 5.68
N VAL A 174 22.73 0.96 6.06
CA VAL A 174 23.19 0.12 7.17
C VAL A 174 24.19 0.93 7.97
N GLY A 175 23.90 1.16 9.26
CA GLY A 175 24.73 2.03 10.11
C GLY A 175 24.87 3.46 9.55
N GLY A 176 23.81 3.98 8.90
CA GLY A 176 23.81 5.30 8.26
C GLY A 176 24.50 5.37 6.89
N VAL A 177 25.12 4.30 6.41
CA VAL A 177 25.77 4.26 5.08
C VAL A 177 24.83 3.66 4.05
N GLN A 178 24.59 4.39 2.96
CA GLN A 178 23.81 3.88 1.82
C GLN A 178 24.50 2.69 1.16
N LYS A 179 23.76 1.58 1.02
CA LYS A 179 24.23 0.35 0.36
C LYS A 179 23.51 0.08 -0.96
N TYR A 180 22.28 0.56 -1.08
CA TYR A 180 21.45 0.41 -2.27
C TYR A 180 20.60 1.66 -2.44
N SER A 181 20.39 2.10 -3.67
CA SER A 181 19.40 3.13 -3.99
C SER A 181 18.98 2.98 -5.44
N VAL A 182 17.67 2.90 -5.65
CA VAL A 182 17.08 2.81 -6.98
C VAL A 182 15.86 3.71 -7.07
N THR A 183 15.66 4.34 -8.22
CA THR A 183 14.49 5.18 -8.48
C THR A 183 13.77 4.67 -9.73
N ALA A 184 12.51 4.27 -9.57
CA ALA A 184 11.62 3.94 -10.68
C ALA A 184 10.90 5.20 -11.17
N ASN A 185 10.91 5.40 -12.50
CA ASN A 185 10.00 6.31 -13.16
C ASN A 185 8.68 5.58 -13.48
N LEU A 186 7.56 6.07 -12.93
CA LEU A 186 6.27 5.39 -13.11
C LEU A 186 5.56 5.76 -14.42
N SER A 187 6.06 6.67 -15.25
CA SER A 187 5.36 7.00 -16.49
C SER A 187 5.45 5.83 -17.49
N LYS A 188 4.30 5.37 -17.98
CA LYS A 188 4.18 4.40 -19.09
C LYS A 188 4.15 5.09 -20.46
N ARG A 189 4.43 6.39 -20.53
CA ARG A 189 4.29 7.16 -21.77
C ARG A 189 5.31 6.69 -22.81
N LYS A 190 4.84 5.96 -23.82
CA LYS A 190 5.58 5.60 -25.02
C LYS A 190 4.99 6.39 -26.19
N SER A 191 5.29 7.69 -26.29
CA SER A 191 4.73 8.52 -27.36
C SER A 191 5.30 8.11 -28.71
N ARG A 192 4.49 7.48 -29.57
CA ARG A 192 4.92 7.03 -30.91
C ARG A 192 4.46 7.97 -32.03
N SER A 193 3.65 8.98 -31.71
CA SER A 193 3.18 9.99 -32.66
C SER A 193 3.12 11.38 -32.03
N TRP A 194 3.09 12.42 -32.86
CA TRP A 194 2.92 13.80 -32.42
C TRP A 194 1.56 14.02 -31.71
N LYS A 195 0.48 13.37 -32.16
CA LYS A 195 -0.85 13.47 -31.54
C LYS A 195 -0.84 12.87 -30.14
N GLU A 196 -0.19 11.73 -29.94
CA GLU A 196 -0.01 11.11 -28.62
C GLU A 196 0.91 11.96 -27.71
N TRP A 197 1.85 12.69 -28.31
CA TRP A 197 2.69 13.65 -27.59
C TRP A 197 1.93 14.88 -27.08
N PHE A 198 0.91 15.36 -27.80
CA PHE A 198 0.14 16.53 -27.36
C PHE A 198 -1.14 16.18 -26.59
N PHE A 199 -1.78 15.05 -26.90
CA PHE A 199 -3.13 14.72 -26.42
C PHE A 199 -3.25 13.33 -25.78
N GLY A 200 -2.14 12.58 -25.65
CA GLY A 200 -2.15 11.27 -25.02
C GLY A 200 -2.41 11.36 -23.51
N LEU A 201 -3.16 10.41 -22.97
CA LEU A 201 -3.41 10.29 -21.53
C LEU A 201 -2.12 9.93 -20.78
N PHE A 202 -1.97 10.48 -19.58
CA PHE A 202 -0.88 10.10 -18.67
C PHE A 202 -1.20 8.74 -18.06
N LYS A 203 -0.53 7.69 -18.52
CA LYS A 203 -0.56 6.37 -17.90
C LYS A 203 0.62 6.21 -16.95
N SER A 204 0.36 5.78 -15.73
CA SER A 204 1.37 5.42 -14.73
C SER A 204 1.42 3.90 -14.50
N ARG A 205 2.59 3.41 -14.08
CA ARG A 205 2.77 2.12 -13.43
C ARG A 205 2.18 2.21 -12.04
N THR A 206 1.46 1.16 -11.65
CA THR A 206 0.82 1.03 -10.35
C THR A 206 1.62 0.16 -9.41
N SER A 207 2.59 -0.60 -9.93
CA SER A 207 3.45 -1.50 -9.18
C SER A 207 4.90 -1.41 -9.65
N VAL A 208 5.83 -1.64 -8.71
CA VAL A 208 7.26 -1.84 -8.95
C VAL A 208 7.76 -2.98 -8.08
N GLN A 209 8.72 -3.75 -8.60
CA GLN A 209 9.28 -4.91 -7.92
C GLN A 209 10.79 -4.95 -8.13
N TYR A 210 11.54 -5.12 -7.03
CA TYR A 210 12.99 -5.26 -7.04
C TYR A 210 13.37 -6.56 -6.32
N PHE A 211 14.28 -7.33 -6.89
CA PHE A 211 14.74 -8.63 -6.36
C PHE A 211 16.22 -8.65 -5.98
N ASP A 212 16.85 -7.48 -5.99
CA ASP A 212 18.29 -7.26 -5.85
C ASP A 212 18.62 -6.42 -4.61
N LEU A 213 17.73 -6.41 -3.61
CA LEU A 213 18.07 -5.79 -2.33
C LEU A 213 19.24 -6.56 -1.70
N PRO A 214 20.35 -5.88 -1.36
CA PRO A 214 21.44 -6.52 -0.66
C PRO A 214 20.96 -7.05 0.71
N PRO A 215 21.16 -8.35 1.02
CA PRO A 215 20.58 -8.99 2.20
C PRO A 215 21.37 -8.68 3.48
N TYR A 216 21.47 -7.40 3.84
CA TYR A 216 22.06 -6.96 5.10
C TYR A 216 21.07 -7.13 6.25
N ARG A 217 21.57 -7.64 7.39
CA ARG A 217 20.82 -7.59 8.65
C ARG A 217 20.83 -6.17 9.20
N ASN A 218 19.79 -5.79 9.93
CA ASN A 218 19.64 -4.47 10.53
C ASN A 218 19.69 -3.32 9.51
N ALA A 219 19.29 -3.57 8.26
CA ALA A 219 19.19 -2.54 7.25
C ALA A 219 17.94 -1.67 7.45
N GLN A 220 18.05 -0.38 7.17
CA GLN A 220 16.91 0.52 7.05
C GLN A 220 16.55 0.68 5.59
N ILE A 221 15.31 0.35 5.24
CA ILE A 221 14.73 0.57 3.93
C ILE A 221 13.85 1.80 4.00
N THR A 222 14.20 2.83 3.23
CA THR A 222 13.38 4.03 3.05
C THR A 222 12.70 3.98 1.69
N VAL A 223 11.38 4.02 1.68
CA VAL A 223 10.56 4.14 0.48
C VAL A 223 10.06 5.58 0.38
N THR A 224 10.37 6.23 -0.74
CA THR A 224 9.94 7.60 -1.05
C THR A 224 9.05 7.58 -2.28
N VAL A 225 7.76 7.90 -2.09
CA VAL A 225 6.75 8.01 -3.15
C VAL A 225 6.52 9.48 -3.42
N ALA A 226 6.93 9.94 -4.61
CA ALA A 226 6.99 11.36 -4.94
C ALA A 226 6.27 11.69 -6.25
N LYS A 227 5.70 12.90 -6.31
CA LYS A 227 5.01 13.44 -7.49
C LYS A 227 5.34 14.94 -7.60
N PRO A 228 5.56 15.51 -8.79
CA PRO A 228 5.72 16.96 -8.91
C PRO A 228 4.37 17.66 -8.72
N GLY A 229 4.39 18.83 -8.10
CA GLY A 229 3.21 19.69 -7.93
C GLY A 229 2.23 19.25 -6.84
N SER A 230 1.13 19.98 -6.73
CA SER A 230 0.01 19.67 -5.82
C SER A 230 -0.80 18.49 -6.37
N GLY A 231 -1.03 17.48 -5.55
CA GLY A 231 -1.82 16.31 -5.93
C GLY A 231 -1.74 15.24 -4.87
N ARG A 232 -2.69 14.30 -4.89
CA ARG A 232 -2.62 13.12 -4.02
C ARG A 232 -1.45 12.22 -4.47
N ARG A 233 -0.66 11.75 -3.51
CA ARG A 233 0.21 10.58 -3.64
C ARG A 233 -0.46 9.44 -2.91
N ALA A 234 -0.35 8.24 -3.46
CA ALA A 234 -0.90 7.04 -2.82
C ALA A 234 0.07 5.86 -2.95
N VAL A 235 0.09 5.02 -1.91
CA VAL A 235 0.74 3.71 -1.90
C VAL A 235 -0.15 2.71 -1.18
N GLY A 236 -0.50 1.62 -1.86
CA GLY A 236 -1.35 0.57 -1.31
C GLY A 236 -0.59 -0.50 -0.55
N GLY A 237 0.66 -0.78 -0.91
CA GLY A 237 1.44 -1.79 -0.22
C GLY A 237 2.94 -1.59 -0.38
N ILE A 238 3.69 -1.73 0.72
CA ILE A 238 5.14 -1.83 0.78
C ILE A 238 5.47 -3.22 1.32
N LEU A 239 5.75 -4.14 0.41
CA LEU A 239 5.86 -5.57 0.67
C LEU A 239 7.33 -5.96 0.61
N ILE A 240 7.94 -6.21 1.77
CA ILE A 240 9.36 -6.55 1.89
C ILE A 240 9.51 -8.00 2.28
N GLY A 241 10.42 -8.73 1.67
CA GLY A 241 10.66 -10.12 2.05
C GLY A 241 11.86 -10.75 1.33
N ASN A 242 11.94 -12.07 1.41
CA ASN A 242 12.92 -12.84 0.66
C ASN A 242 12.25 -13.47 -0.56
N ALA A 243 12.76 -13.16 -1.75
CA ALA A 243 12.28 -13.77 -2.97
C ALA A 243 12.83 -15.19 -3.12
N VAL A 244 11.93 -16.12 -3.43
CA VAL A 244 12.22 -17.51 -3.75
C VAL A 244 11.97 -17.73 -5.23
N TYR A 245 13.00 -18.19 -5.95
CA TYR A 245 12.86 -18.57 -7.36
C TYR A 245 12.21 -19.95 -7.46
N ILE A 246 11.16 -20.08 -8.27
CA ILE A 246 10.40 -21.35 -8.40
C ILE A 246 10.35 -21.89 -9.83
N GLY A 247 11.18 -21.36 -10.74
CA GLY A 247 11.21 -21.77 -12.14
C GLY A 247 10.66 -20.73 -13.10
N ASP A 248 10.51 -21.11 -14.37
CA ASP A 248 10.14 -20.22 -15.47
C ASP A 248 8.66 -20.36 -15.85
N VAL A 249 7.97 -19.22 -16.04
CA VAL A 249 6.57 -19.23 -16.46
C VAL A 249 6.50 -19.66 -17.92
N GLN A 250 5.68 -20.67 -18.21
CA GLN A 250 5.39 -21.12 -19.56
C GLN A 250 4.62 -20.02 -20.32
N TYR A 251 4.80 -19.96 -21.64
CA TYR A 251 3.92 -19.18 -22.51
C TYR A 251 2.45 -19.55 -22.31
N GLU A 252 1.57 -18.62 -22.72
CA GLU A 252 0.11 -18.70 -22.54
C GLU A 252 -0.37 -18.60 -21.07
N PRO A 253 0.24 -17.78 -20.19
CA PRO A 253 -0.39 -17.48 -18.91
C PRO A 253 -1.69 -16.70 -19.14
N THR A 254 -2.69 -16.94 -18.30
CA THR A 254 -4.02 -16.30 -18.43
C THR A 254 -4.22 -15.33 -17.27
N SER A 255 -4.45 -14.06 -17.61
CA SER A 255 -4.85 -13.01 -16.66
C SER A 255 -6.35 -12.81 -16.78
N ASP A 256 -7.06 -12.97 -15.67
CA ASP A 256 -8.52 -12.92 -15.59
C ASP A 256 -8.95 -12.08 -14.38
N HIS A 257 -10.27 -11.94 -14.18
CA HIS A 257 -10.83 -11.37 -12.96
C HIS A 257 -12.16 -12.03 -12.61
N LEU A 258 -12.40 -12.20 -11.32
CA LEU A 258 -13.69 -12.58 -10.76
C LEU A 258 -14.53 -11.32 -10.58
N ASN A 259 -15.60 -11.17 -11.34
CA ASN A 259 -16.53 -10.04 -11.21
C ASN A 259 -17.66 -10.40 -10.23
N PHE A 260 -17.80 -9.61 -9.16
CA PHE A 260 -18.84 -9.81 -8.14
C PHE A 260 -20.08 -8.91 -8.37
N SER A 261 -20.11 -8.12 -9.45
CA SER A 261 -21.22 -7.22 -9.76
C SER A 261 -22.51 -8.00 -10.03
N ASN A 262 -23.65 -7.50 -9.55
CA ASN A 262 -24.95 -8.04 -9.94
C ASN A 262 -25.35 -7.48 -11.31
N ILE A 263 -25.62 -8.37 -12.27
CA ILE A 263 -26.03 -8.01 -13.63
C ILE A 263 -27.31 -8.76 -13.94
N GLU A 264 -28.44 -8.08 -13.77
CA GLU A 264 -29.76 -8.65 -14.03
C GLU A 264 -30.32 -8.13 -15.35
N ARG A 265 -30.97 -9.01 -16.11
CA ARG A 265 -31.69 -8.63 -17.31
C ARG A 265 -33.14 -9.06 -17.17
N ASP A 266 -34.06 -8.10 -17.27
CA ASP A 266 -35.49 -8.38 -17.13
C ASP A 266 -36.06 -9.05 -18.39
N LYS A 267 -37.30 -9.53 -18.29
CA LYS A 267 -38.04 -10.16 -19.39
C LYS A 267 -38.32 -9.23 -20.59
N PHE A 268 -38.12 -7.93 -20.43
CA PHE A 268 -38.29 -6.92 -21.47
C PHE A 268 -36.95 -6.49 -22.08
N GLY A 269 -35.83 -7.05 -21.60
CA GLY A 269 -34.49 -6.79 -22.08
C GLY A 269 -33.77 -5.63 -21.40
N ASN A 270 -34.36 -4.98 -20.40
CA ASN A 270 -33.70 -3.94 -19.61
C ASN A 270 -32.62 -4.55 -18.72
N LEU A 271 -31.53 -3.81 -18.52
CA LEU A 271 -30.37 -4.25 -17.76
C LEU A 271 -30.25 -3.43 -16.48
N THR A 272 -30.26 -4.10 -15.33
CA THR A 272 -29.94 -3.53 -14.02
C THR A 272 -28.52 -3.94 -13.68
N LEU A 273 -27.68 -2.96 -13.36
CA LEU A 273 -26.27 -3.15 -13.07
C LEU A 273 -25.97 -2.55 -11.71
N GLU A 274 -25.52 -3.39 -10.79
CA GLU A 274 -25.01 -2.99 -9.47
C GLU A 274 -23.52 -3.35 -9.45
N PRO A 275 -22.63 -2.39 -9.83
CA PRO A 275 -21.20 -2.65 -9.89
C PRO A 275 -20.63 -2.95 -8.51
N GLU A 276 -19.91 -4.05 -8.41
CA GLU A 276 -19.10 -4.43 -7.25
C GLU A 276 -17.63 -4.58 -7.63
N ARG A 277 -16.79 -4.79 -6.62
CA ARG A 277 -15.35 -5.02 -6.83
C ARG A 277 -15.14 -6.27 -7.71
N SER A 278 -14.24 -6.18 -8.68
CA SER A 278 -13.65 -7.36 -9.33
C SER A 278 -12.33 -7.75 -8.66
N VAL A 279 -12.06 -9.04 -8.55
CA VAL A 279 -10.81 -9.59 -7.99
C VAL A 279 -9.97 -10.17 -9.11
N PRO A 280 -8.81 -9.57 -9.44
CA PRO A 280 -7.84 -10.13 -10.38
C PRO A 280 -7.43 -11.56 -10.01
N LYS A 281 -7.29 -12.38 -11.04
CA LYS A 281 -6.82 -13.76 -10.96
C LYS A 281 -5.78 -13.99 -12.04
N VAL A 282 -4.80 -14.84 -11.74
CA VAL A 282 -3.84 -15.29 -12.75
C VAL A 282 -3.65 -16.79 -12.67
N ASP A 283 -3.70 -17.44 -13.83
CA ASP A 283 -3.44 -18.86 -14.01
C ASP A 283 -2.10 -19.01 -14.76
N MET A 284 -1.15 -19.71 -14.14
CA MET A 284 0.20 -19.89 -14.65
C MET A 284 0.63 -21.35 -14.56
N THR A 285 1.40 -21.78 -15.56
CA THR A 285 2.18 -23.02 -15.51
C THR A 285 3.65 -22.67 -15.40
N VAL A 286 4.36 -23.22 -14.41
CA VAL A 286 5.77 -22.90 -14.16
C VAL A 286 6.63 -24.15 -14.27
N TRP A 287 7.67 -24.11 -15.09
CA TRP A 287 8.64 -25.19 -15.24
C TRP A 287 9.78 -25.01 -14.25
N PHE A 288 10.12 -26.05 -13.50
CA PHE A 288 11.18 -25.98 -12.50
C PHE A 288 12.14 -27.16 -12.62
N ASP A 289 13.40 -26.92 -12.27
CA ASP A 289 14.42 -27.96 -12.15
C ASP A 289 14.16 -28.80 -10.89
N LYS A 290 14.34 -30.12 -10.97
CA LYS A 290 14.13 -31.06 -9.85
C LYS A 290 14.87 -30.66 -8.57
N SER A 291 16.03 -30.01 -8.67
CA SER A 291 16.78 -29.50 -7.50
C SER A 291 15.99 -28.50 -6.65
N LEU A 292 14.99 -27.81 -7.22
CA LEU A 292 14.15 -26.84 -6.52
C LEU A 292 13.00 -27.49 -5.74
N THR A 293 12.78 -28.81 -5.86
CA THR A 293 11.59 -29.49 -5.29
C THR A 293 11.42 -29.22 -3.80
N SER A 294 12.47 -29.39 -2.99
CA SER A 294 12.39 -29.16 -1.54
C SER A 294 12.07 -27.71 -1.20
N GLN A 295 12.74 -26.76 -1.86
CA GLN A 295 12.50 -25.32 -1.67
C GLN A 295 11.06 -24.93 -2.02
N ILE A 296 10.50 -25.51 -3.08
CA ILE A 296 9.13 -25.24 -3.51
C ILE A 296 8.10 -25.83 -2.54
N LEU A 297 8.35 -27.03 -1.99
CA LEU A 297 7.48 -27.62 -0.97
C LEU A 297 7.49 -26.82 0.33
N GLU A 298 8.66 -26.35 0.78
CA GLU A 298 8.79 -25.47 1.94
C GLU A 298 8.07 -24.14 1.72
N LEU A 299 8.21 -23.55 0.53
CA LEU A 299 7.51 -22.32 0.17
C LEU A 299 5.98 -22.53 0.17
N ARG A 300 5.48 -23.65 -0.37
CA ARG A 300 4.05 -23.95 -0.36
C ARG A 300 3.51 -24.02 1.07
N GLU A 301 4.22 -24.70 1.96
CA GLU A 301 3.82 -24.79 3.37
C GLU A 301 3.84 -23.41 4.05
N LEU A 302 4.87 -22.61 3.80
CA LEU A 302 4.98 -21.24 4.31
C LEU A 302 3.81 -20.35 3.87
N LEU A 303 3.32 -20.54 2.63
CA LEU A 303 2.28 -19.71 2.03
C LEU A 303 0.86 -20.24 2.26
N ASN A 304 0.68 -21.33 3.01
CA ASN A 304 -0.64 -21.90 3.25
C ASN A 304 -1.52 -20.92 4.03
N GLY A 305 -2.58 -20.41 3.40
CA GLY A 305 -3.47 -19.39 3.96
C GLY A 305 -2.81 -18.02 4.15
N ARG A 306 -1.66 -17.76 3.52
CA ARG A 306 -0.92 -16.49 3.63
C ARG A 306 -0.67 -15.87 2.25
N PRO A 307 -0.80 -14.53 2.13
CA PRO A 307 -0.55 -13.87 0.87
C PRO A 307 0.94 -13.76 0.55
N ALA A 308 1.24 -13.74 -0.74
CA ALA A 308 2.57 -13.48 -1.25
C ALA A 308 2.53 -12.59 -2.47
N VAL A 309 3.68 -11.99 -2.78
CA VAL A 309 3.89 -11.33 -4.06
C VAL A 309 4.35 -12.37 -5.06
N TRP A 310 3.56 -12.57 -6.11
CA TRP A 310 3.83 -13.49 -7.20
C TRP A 310 4.20 -12.68 -8.43
N SER A 311 5.39 -12.93 -8.97
CA SER A 311 5.90 -12.19 -10.11
C SER A 311 6.40 -13.14 -11.19
N GLY A 312 5.63 -13.21 -12.28
CA GLY A 312 5.97 -14.04 -13.43
C GLY A 312 7.17 -13.53 -14.23
N LEU A 313 7.43 -12.21 -14.17
CA LEU A 313 8.52 -11.54 -14.88
C LEU A 313 9.42 -10.78 -13.91
N ASP A 314 10.73 -10.91 -14.09
CA ASP A 314 11.72 -10.25 -13.22
C ASP A 314 11.88 -8.73 -13.49
N ASP A 315 11.38 -8.24 -14.63
CA ASP A 315 11.47 -6.82 -15.05
C ASP A 315 10.08 -6.16 -15.11
N PHE A 316 9.84 -5.24 -14.18
CA PHE A 316 8.59 -4.47 -14.09
C PHE A 316 8.38 -3.45 -15.22
N THR A 317 9.39 -3.21 -16.06
CA THR A 317 9.28 -2.28 -17.18
C THR A 317 8.60 -2.88 -18.40
N LEU A 318 8.48 -4.21 -18.46
CA LEU A 318 7.83 -4.96 -19.52
C LEU A 318 6.31 -4.75 -19.55
N ASP A 319 5.72 -4.75 -20.74
CA ASP A 319 4.28 -4.45 -20.92
C ASP A 319 3.37 -5.55 -20.35
N TYR A 320 3.85 -6.79 -20.28
CA TYR A 320 3.15 -7.93 -19.67
C TYR A 320 3.41 -8.11 -18.16
N PHE A 321 4.08 -7.15 -17.50
CA PHE A 321 4.36 -7.27 -16.07
C PHE A 321 3.09 -7.29 -15.21
N GLU A 322 2.23 -6.27 -15.31
CA GLU A 322 1.07 -6.13 -14.43
C GLU A 322 0.09 -7.32 -14.51
N PRO A 323 -0.20 -7.90 -15.69
CA PRO A 323 -1.03 -9.11 -15.77
C PRO A 323 -0.41 -10.36 -15.10
N LEU A 324 0.91 -10.38 -14.91
CA LEU A 324 1.67 -11.50 -14.33
C LEU A 324 2.23 -11.17 -12.94
N PHE A 325 1.79 -10.05 -12.36
CA PHE A 325 2.21 -9.57 -11.06
C PHE A 325 0.99 -9.41 -10.16
N ILE A 326 0.94 -10.18 -9.08
CA ILE A 326 -0.22 -10.21 -8.20
C ILE A 326 0.24 -10.35 -6.74
N PHE A 327 -0.38 -9.60 -5.84
CA PHE A 327 -0.26 -9.79 -4.40
C PHE A 327 -1.51 -10.48 -3.89
N GLY A 328 -1.37 -11.72 -3.44
CA GLY A 328 -2.54 -12.57 -3.20
C GLY A 328 -2.23 -13.94 -2.67
N ILE A 329 -3.30 -14.70 -2.45
CA ILE A 329 -3.23 -16.09 -1.97
C ILE A 329 -3.24 -17.05 -3.16
N HIS A 330 -2.60 -18.20 -3.00
CA HIS A 330 -2.70 -19.29 -3.97
C HIS A 330 -3.95 -20.13 -3.67
N LYS A 331 -4.73 -20.41 -4.71
CA LYS A 331 -5.89 -21.32 -4.66
C LYS A 331 -5.52 -22.73 -5.08
N GLU A 332 -4.64 -22.80 -6.08
CA GLU A 332 -3.98 -24.02 -6.48
C GLU A 332 -2.48 -23.76 -6.52
N PHE A 333 -1.73 -24.65 -5.89
CA PHE A 333 -0.29 -24.75 -6.05
C PHE A 333 0.00 -26.24 -6.10
N SER A 334 -0.09 -26.86 -7.28
CA SER A 334 0.12 -28.29 -7.47
C SER A 334 1.46 -28.56 -8.15
N LEU A 335 2.17 -29.62 -7.72
CA LEU A 335 3.47 -30.01 -8.25
C LEU A 335 3.28 -31.30 -9.03
N ASN A 336 3.52 -31.26 -10.33
CA ASN A 336 3.57 -32.42 -11.19
C ASN A 336 5.04 -32.77 -11.47
N LEU A 337 5.50 -33.88 -10.94
CA LEU A 337 6.87 -34.37 -11.11
C LEU A 337 7.04 -35.03 -12.49
N LYS A 338 6.77 -34.28 -13.57
CA LYS A 338 6.87 -34.74 -14.94
C LYS A 338 8.33 -34.94 -15.33
N GLY A 339 8.74 -36.17 -15.65
CA GLY A 339 10.08 -36.44 -16.19
C GLY A 339 11.13 -36.67 -15.10
N PHE A 340 12.39 -36.85 -15.52
CA PHE A 340 13.48 -37.24 -14.61
C PHE A 340 14.20 -36.04 -13.97
N ASP A 341 14.31 -34.92 -14.71
CA ASP A 341 15.14 -33.75 -14.35
C ASP A 341 14.33 -32.47 -14.08
N TYR A 342 13.07 -32.42 -14.48
CA TYR A 342 12.21 -31.25 -14.31
C TYR A 342 10.87 -31.62 -13.66
N GLY A 343 10.13 -30.59 -13.27
CA GLY A 343 8.74 -30.69 -12.85
C GLY A 343 7.95 -29.49 -13.37
N VAL A 344 6.64 -29.56 -13.21
CA VAL A 344 5.71 -28.51 -13.62
C VAL A 344 4.83 -28.14 -12.44
N ILE A 345 4.71 -26.85 -12.17
CA ILE A 345 3.78 -26.29 -11.20
C ILE A 345 2.55 -25.80 -11.94
N THR A 346 1.36 -26.21 -11.51
CA THR A 346 0.12 -25.51 -11.85
C THR A 346 -0.21 -24.55 -10.71
N LEU A 347 -0.31 -23.27 -11.04
CA LEU A 347 -0.49 -22.19 -10.08
C LEU A 347 -1.71 -21.36 -10.45
N GLN A 348 -2.62 -21.20 -9.50
CA GLN A 348 -3.73 -20.25 -9.56
C GLN A 348 -3.63 -19.30 -8.38
N VAL A 349 -3.55 -18.00 -8.67
CA VAL A 349 -3.43 -16.96 -7.64
C VAL A 349 -4.58 -15.97 -7.78
N GLU A 350 -5.20 -15.64 -6.66
CA GLU A 350 -6.26 -14.64 -6.54
C GLU A 350 -5.77 -13.49 -5.67
N GLU A 351 -6.05 -12.26 -6.10
CA GLU A 351 -5.74 -11.05 -5.34
C GLU A 351 -6.57 -10.97 -4.05
N MET A 352 -6.01 -10.42 -2.97
CA MET A 352 -6.75 -10.15 -1.73
C MET A 352 -7.61 -8.89 -1.80
#